data_AF-A0A5M3Q531-F1
#
_entry.id   AF-A0A5M3Q531-F1
#
_cell.length_a   1.000
_cell.length_b   1.000
_cell.length_c   1.000
_cell.angle_alpha   90.00
_cell.angle_beta   90.00
_cell.angle_gamma   90.00
#
_symmetry.space_group_name_H-M   'P 1'
#
loop_
_entity.id
_entity.type
_entity.pdbx_description
1 polymer ?
#
loop_
_entity_poly.entity_id
_entity_poly.type
_entity_poly.pdbx_seq_one_letter_code
_entity_poly.pdbx_strand_id
1 'polypeptide(L)'
;MTETFSPIETELEQLLDRTEGIDETTKEVMLRHNGFNCKPREKLEDIAKDFGVTKEAVRQRSIKGLDRINDLIRTDESAFESLKSAVYAGHFLEACAPCSEEDAQHILYMEGCTDKKDIDIEALLYMLEQLTVQVGVEVIKEGKRRFVVKTTSPNVVKDIVKKAREEVTTLGASTVNKITQEVAIGHKLASNQTRLVVAALEAQPDFVWLTGADDERGNGFFLLKKAGRNPVELRLRRIFSVRKKCNMRWLHSKIARSRKAMKNEVDIPPEAIAQIGVEKGICKPTKNPEIFERAIKLDPKQTMKVSMEYRIWEFLKKNPESRDSDIMAAIKERETDRYNIRSKLNFSVVIQRVSHGVYSAVTDDFPPLHEVRAVGGEGAEEEVAAAG
;
A
#
# COMPACT_ATOMS: atom_id res chain seq x y z
N MET A 1 39.79 9.47 -0.25
CA MET A 1 39.86 10.91 0.02
C MET A 1 38.46 11.43 -0.19
N THR A 2 37.76 11.82 0.88
CA THR A 2 36.44 12.45 0.76
C THR A 2 36.67 13.85 0.20
N GLU A 3 36.37 14.05 -1.08
CA GLU A 3 36.25 15.40 -1.61
C GLU A 3 35.19 16.13 -0.79
N THR A 4 35.57 17.25 -0.18
CA THR A 4 34.63 18.09 0.57
C THR A 4 33.77 18.84 -0.43
N PHE A 5 32.52 18.40 -0.56
CA PHE A 5 31.47 19.11 -1.30
C PHE A 5 31.02 20.34 -0.51
N SER A 6 30.73 21.44 -1.22
CA SER A 6 30.03 22.58 -0.65
C SER A 6 28.53 22.29 -0.72
N PRO A 7 27.72 22.60 0.32
CA PRO A 7 26.27 22.44 0.24
C PRO A 7 25.70 23.16 -0.98
N ILE A 8 24.70 22.55 -1.64
CA ILE A 8 24.02 23.09 -2.82
C ILE A 8 23.56 24.53 -2.59
N GLU A 9 23.04 24.84 -1.41
CA GLU A 9 22.60 26.19 -1.04
C GLU A 9 23.71 27.22 -1.20
N THR A 10 24.91 26.88 -0.71
CA THR A 10 26.09 27.72 -0.76
C THR A 10 26.60 27.89 -2.19
N GLU A 11 26.59 26.81 -2.98
CA GLU A 11 26.97 26.86 -4.40
C GLU A 11 26.05 27.81 -5.19
N LEU A 12 24.74 27.71 -4.97
CA LEU A 12 23.75 28.53 -5.67
C LEU A 12 23.80 29.99 -5.26
N GLU A 13 24.03 30.28 -3.97
CA GLU A 13 24.21 31.65 -3.48
C GLU A 13 25.47 32.29 -4.08
N GLN A 14 26.60 31.57 -4.07
CA GLN A 14 27.85 32.03 -4.68
C GLN A 14 27.70 32.30 -6.17
N LEU A 15 26.98 31.45 -6.91
CA LEU A 15 26.73 31.65 -8.33
C LEU A 15 25.90 32.92 -8.59
N LEU A 16 24.87 33.16 -7.78
CA LEU A 16 24.05 34.37 -7.89
C LEU A 16 24.87 35.64 -7.60
N ASP A 17 25.69 35.62 -6.55
CA ASP A 17 26.53 36.77 -6.16
C ASP A 17 27.63 37.08 -7.18
N ARG A 18 28.13 36.05 -7.88
CA ARG A 18 29.15 36.19 -8.91
C ARG A 18 28.59 36.70 -10.25
N THR A 19 27.27 36.63 -10.45
CA THR A 19 26.64 37.01 -11.73
C THR A 19 26.38 38.52 -11.82
N GLU A 20 27.15 39.20 -12.68
CA GLU A 20 26.97 40.64 -12.91
C GLU A 20 25.62 41.00 -13.57
N GLY A 21 25.01 42.09 -13.11
CA GLY A 21 23.80 42.65 -13.72
C GLY A 21 22.48 42.05 -13.25
N ILE A 22 22.52 41.18 -12.23
CA ILE A 22 21.35 40.73 -11.46
C ILE A 22 21.16 41.71 -10.30
N ASP A 23 20.05 42.44 -10.30
CA ASP A 23 19.64 43.27 -9.17
C ASP A 23 18.97 42.44 -8.07
N GLU A 24 18.83 43.00 -6.86
CA GLU A 24 18.22 42.31 -5.71
C GLU A 24 16.80 41.78 -6.00
N THR A 25 16.01 42.52 -6.78
CA THR A 25 14.66 42.06 -7.16
C THR A 25 14.72 40.86 -8.09
N THR A 26 15.66 40.83 -9.02
CA THR A 26 15.90 39.70 -9.93
C THR A 26 16.41 38.50 -9.14
N LYS A 27 17.35 38.71 -8.20
CA LYS A 27 17.84 37.66 -7.29
C LYS A 27 16.70 37.04 -6.50
N GLU A 28 15.81 37.86 -5.94
CA GLU A 28 14.64 37.37 -5.20
C GLU A 28 13.66 36.58 -6.09
N VAL A 29 13.45 36.99 -7.34
CA VAL A 29 12.66 36.20 -8.31
C VAL A 29 13.33 34.86 -8.60
N MET A 30 14.65 34.82 -8.77
CA MET A 30 15.40 33.58 -9.00
C MET A 30 15.26 32.61 -7.82
N LEU A 31 15.36 33.11 -6.59
CA LEU A 31 15.19 32.33 -5.37
C LEU A 31 13.76 31.80 -5.25
N ARG A 32 12.73 32.65 -5.43
CA ARG A 32 11.31 32.26 -5.21
C ARG A 32 10.71 31.42 -6.33
N HIS A 33 11.11 31.63 -7.58
CA HIS A 33 10.48 30.98 -8.74
C HIS A 33 11.36 29.92 -9.42
N ASN A 34 12.67 30.19 -9.54
CA ASN A 34 13.58 29.40 -10.36
C ASN A 34 14.26 28.25 -9.60
N GLY A 35 14.01 28.10 -8.30
CA GLY A 35 14.50 26.97 -7.49
C GLY A 35 15.90 27.18 -6.91
N PHE A 36 16.47 28.39 -7.01
CA PHE A 36 17.83 28.70 -6.54
C PHE A 36 18.00 28.65 -5.01
N ASN A 37 16.90 28.59 -4.25
CA ASN A 37 16.94 28.38 -2.79
C ASN A 37 16.53 26.96 -2.37
N CYS A 38 16.25 26.09 -3.36
CA CYS A 38 15.74 24.74 -3.23
C CYS A 38 14.47 24.62 -2.35
N LYS A 39 13.63 25.67 -2.34
CA LYS A 39 12.30 25.67 -1.74
C LYS A 39 11.23 25.44 -2.81
N PRO A 40 10.00 25.07 -2.41
CA PRO A 40 8.88 24.96 -3.33
C PRO A 40 8.71 26.23 -4.15
N ARG A 41 8.55 26.06 -5.47
CA ARG A 41 8.45 27.17 -6.41
C ARG A 41 7.16 27.95 -6.20
N GLU A 42 7.29 29.26 -6.09
CA GLU A 42 6.16 30.16 -6.02
C GLU A 42 5.62 30.52 -7.41
N LYS A 43 4.31 30.77 -7.48
CA LYS A 43 3.67 31.20 -8.72
C LYS A 43 4.05 32.64 -9.03
N LEU A 44 4.23 32.93 -10.32
CA LEU A 44 4.58 34.27 -10.79
C LEU A 44 3.53 35.32 -10.37
N GLU A 45 2.25 34.93 -10.28
CA GLU A 45 1.16 35.79 -9.82
C GLU A 45 1.32 36.24 -8.37
N ASP A 46 1.74 35.35 -7.49
CA ASP A 46 1.90 35.64 -6.06
C ASP A 46 3.11 36.55 -5.84
N ILE A 47 4.23 36.27 -6.51
CA ILE A 47 5.42 37.12 -6.51
C ILE A 47 5.11 38.52 -7.07
N ALA A 48 4.33 38.59 -8.16
CA ALA A 48 3.95 39.86 -8.79
C ALA A 48 3.10 40.72 -7.84
N LYS A 49 2.18 40.09 -7.13
CA LYS A 49 1.34 40.74 -6.12
C LYS A 49 2.20 41.34 -4.99
N ASP A 50 3.17 40.59 -4.48
CA ASP A 50 4.05 41.05 -3.40
C ASP A 50 4.94 42.22 -3.82
N PHE A 51 5.45 42.21 -5.06
CA PHE A 51 6.24 43.31 -5.60
C PHE A 51 5.42 44.49 -6.12
N GLY A 52 4.08 44.39 -6.17
CA GLY A 52 3.22 45.43 -6.74
C GLY A 52 3.43 45.62 -8.25
N VAL A 53 3.77 44.56 -8.98
CA VAL A 53 4.02 44.58 -10.43
C VAL A 53 3.11 43.59 -11.18
N THR A 54 3.22 43.54 -12.50
CA THR A 54 2.50 42.55 -13.31
C THR A 54 3.23 41.20 -13.33
N LYS A 55 2.47 40.11 -13.53
CA LYS A 55 3.03 38.77 -13.76
C LYS A 55 4.10 38.76 -14.86
N GLU A 56 3.85 39.50 -15.94
CA GLU A 56 4.76 39.59 -17.08
C GLU A 56 6.09 40.25 -16.69
N ALA A 57 6.07 41.27 -15.83
CA ALA A 57 7.30 41.88 -15.33
C ALA A 57 8.14 40.92 -14.47
N VAL A 58 7.50 40.04 -13.68
CA VAL A 58 8.20 38.98 -12.94
C VAL A 58 8.77 37.93 -13.89
N ARG A 59 7.99 37.50 -14.90
CA ARG A 59 8.45 36.55 -15.92
C ARG A 59 9.70 37.06 -16.64
N GLN A 60 9.71 38.34 -17.03
CA GLN A 60 10.85 38.97 -17.69
C GLN A 60 12.09 39.00 -16.78
N ARG A 61 11.93 39.28 -15.48
CA ARG A 61 13.04 39.22 -14.52
C ARG A 61 13.59 37.80 -14.37
N SER A 62 12.72 36.81 -14.26
CA SER A 62 13.11 35.40 -14.19
C SER A 62 13.95 34.98 -15.40
N ILE A 63 13.49 35.32 -16.61
CA ILE A 63 14.22 35.03 -17.85
C ILE A 63 15.55 35.78 -17.89
N LYS A 64 15.54 37.08 -17.58
CA LYS A 64 16.77 37.90 -17.53
C LYS A 64 17.81 37.31 -16.57
N GLY A 65 17.39 36.86 -15.39
CA GLY A 65 18.29 36.23 -14.41
C GLY A 65 18.88 34.93 -14.93
N LEU A 66 18.04 34.04 -15.49
CA LEU A 66 18.48 32.77 -16.07
C LEU A 66 19.42 32.96 -17.27
N ASP A 67 19.12 33.91 -18.17
CA ASP A 67 19.97 34.21 -19.33
C ASP A 67 21.37 34.65 -18.87
N ARG A 68 21.44 35.50 -17.84
CA ARG A 68 22.71 35.97 -17.28
C ARG A 68 23.54 34.87 -16.65
N ILE A 69 22.91 33.97 -15.89
CA ILE A 69 23.60 32.84 -15.26
C ILE A 69 24.08 31.86 -16.34
N ASN A 70 23.24 31.56 -17.34
CA ASN A 70 23.64 30.69 -18.45
C ASN A 70 24.78 31.30 -19.29
N ASP A 71 24.77 32.62 -19.50
CA ASP A 71 25.88 33.31 -20.17
C ASP A 71 27.17 33.25 -19.34
N LEU A 72 27.10 33.41 -18.01
CA LEU A 72 28.24 33.22 -17.12
C LEU A 72 28.78 31.78 -17.23
N ILE A 73 27.92 30.77 -17.11
CA ILE A 73 28.29 29.35 -17.21
C ILE A 73 28.95 29.02 -18.57
N ARG A 74 28.49 29.63 -19.66
CA ARG A 74 29.08 29.43 -21.01
C ARG A 74 30.43 30.11 -21.19
N THR A 75 30.68 31.21 -20.48
CA THR A 75 31.88 32.03 -20.66
C THR A 75 32.96 31.74 -19.62
N ASP A 76 32.59 31.19 -18.46
CA ASP A 76 33.46 30.90 -17.33
C ASP A 76 33.24 29.46 -16.84
N GLU A 77 34.14 28.55 -17.21
CA GLU A 77 34.11 27.15 -16.81
C GLU A 77 34.07 26.98 -15.28
N SER A 78 34.75 27.87 -14.54
CA SER A 78 34.77 27.81 -13.07
C SER A 78 33.40 28.10 -12.44
N ALA A 79 32.49 28.77 -13.16
CA ALA A 79 31.12 28.99 -12.71
C ALA A 79 30.26 27.72 -12.85
N PHE A 80 30.55 26.87 -13.85
CA PHE A 80 29.92 25.56 -13.94
C PHE A 80 30.51 24.60 -12.91
N GLU A 81 31.84 24.58 -12.75
CA GLU A 81 32.53 23.76 -11.75
C GLU A 81 32.08 24.09 -10.31
N SER A 82 31.64 25.32 -10.03
CA SER A 82 31.09 25.69 -8.72
C SER A 82 29.74 25.03 -8.40
N LEU A 83 29.05 24.42 -9.37
CA LEU A 83 27.79 23.69 -9.17
C LEU A 83 27.99 22.19 -8.95
N LYS A 84 29.19 21.78 -8.52
CA LYS A 84 29.59 20.37 -8.43
C LYS A 84 28.60 19.53 -7.62
N SER A 85 28.14 20.04 -6.47
CA SER A 85 27.24 19.29 -5.59
C SER A 85 25.81 19.25 -6.12
N ALA A 86 25.35 20.34 -6.75
CA ALA A 86 24.04 20.37 -7.41
C ALA A 86 23.96 19.36 -8.57
N VAL A 87 24.97 19.33 -9.44
CA VAL A 87 25.06 18.39 -10.57
C VAL A 87 25.21 16.96 -10.07
N TYR A 88 26.07 16.73 -9.06
CA TYR A 88 26.23 15.42 -8.44
C TYR A 88 24.91 14.92 -7.84
N ALA A 89 24.18 15.76 -7.10
CA ALA A 89 22.90 15.42 -6.51
C ALA A 89 21.87 15.00 -7.58
N GLY A 90 21.80 15.72 -8.71
CA GLY A 90 20.95 15.33 -9.84
C GLY A 90 21.25 13.91 -10.33
N HIS A 91 22.51 13.62 -10.68
CA HIS A 91 22.90 12.28 -11.15
C HIS A 91 22.74 11.19 -10.08
N PHE A 92 22.96 11.55 -8.81
CA PHE A 92 22.78 10.65 -7.70
C PHE A 92 21.30 10.28 -7.50
N LEU A 93 20.39 11.25 -7.61
CA LEU A 93 18.95 11.00 -7.63
C LEU A 93 18.54 10.07 -8.77
N GLU A 94 19.14 10.21 -9.95
CA GLU A 94 18.91 9.30 -11.09
C GLU A 94 19.37 7.87 -10.81
N ALA A 95 20.48 7.70 -10.10
CA ALA A 95 20.96 6.40 -9.68
C ALA A 95 20.06 5.75 -8.60
N CYS A 96 19.47 6.56 -7.72
CA CYS A 96 18.59 6.12 -6.65
C CYS A 96 17.12 5.94 -7.08
N ALA A 97 16.70 6.54 -8.19
CA ALA A 97 15.33 6.42 -8.67
C ALA A 97 15.02 4.99 -9.17
N PRO A 98 13.81 4.45 -8.90
CA PRO A 98 12.69 5.13 -8.25
C PRO A 98 12.73 5.08 -6.71
N CYS A 99 12.45 6.20 -6.02
CA CYS A 99 12.39 6.27 -4.56
C CYS A 99 11.30 7.26 -4.09
N SER A 100 10.97 7.27 -2.80
CA SER A 100 10.13 8.33 -2.25
C SER A 100 10.91 9.65 -2.17
N GLU A 101 10.23 10.79 -2.23
CA GLU A 101 10.89 12.10 -2.08
C GLU A 101 11.56 12.23 -0.70
N GLU A 102 10.92 11.70 0.35
CA GLU A 102 11.46 11.67 1.71
C GLU A 102 12.78 10.89 1.78
N ASP A 103 12.86 9.72 1.12
CA ASP A 103 14.11 8.94 1.03
C ASP A 103 15.18 9.69 0.23
N ALA A 104 14.80 10.34 -0.88
CA ALA A 104 15.71 11.14 -1.69
C ALA A 104 16.33 12.30 -0.89
N GLN A 105 15.50 13.08 -0.20
CA GLN A 105 15.92 14.16 0.70
C GLN A 105 16.87 13.66 1.78
N HIS A 106 16.50 12.54 2.43
CA HIS A 106 17.32 11.96 3.48
C HIS A 106 18.70 11.54 2.98
N ILE A 107 18.78 10.89 1.82
CA ILE A 107 20.07 10.43 1.29
C ILE A 107 20.93 11.63 0.85
N LEU A 108 20.36 12.65 0.19
CA LEU A 108 21.13 13.85 -0.18
C LEU A 108 21.71 14.58 1.03
N TYR A 109 20.95 14.65 2.13
CA TYR A 109 21.43 15.18 3.40
C TYR A 109 22.56 14.33 4.00
N MET A 110 22.41 13.01 4.00
CA MET A 110 23.42 12.09 4.54
C MET A 110 24.73 12.05 3.72
N GLU A 111 24.65 12.26 2.41
CA GLU A 111 25.81 12.38 1.51
C GLU A 111 26.45 13.78 1.57
N GLY A 112 25.92 14.71 2.37
CA GLY A 112 26.45 16.06 2.51
C GLY A 112 26.26 16.95 1.29
N CYS A 113 25.32 16.60 0.39
CA CYS A 113 24.98 17.43 -0.77
C CYS A 113 24.22 18.70 -0.36
N THR A 114 23.48 18.64 0.76
CA THR A 114 22.68 19.75 1.29
C THR A 114 22.73 19.76 2.81
N ASP A 115 22.67 20.95 3.40
CA ASP A 115 22.51 21.13 4.84
C ASP A 115 21.04 21.08 5.30
N LYS A 116 20.10 21.05 4.36
CA LYS A 116 18.65 21.04 4.61
C LYS A 116 18.10 19.63 4.54
N LYS A 117 17.25 19.28 5.52
CA LYS A 117 16.58 17.97 5.56
C LYS A 117 15.34 17.89 4.67
N ASP A 118 14.80 19.03 4.27
CA ASP A 118 13.50 19.20 3.62
C ASP A 118 13.60 19.98 2.29
N ILE A 119 14.70 19.79 1.57
CA ILE A 119 14.91 20.36 0.23
C ILE A 119 13.79 19.94 -0.74
N ASP A 120 13.24 20.88 -1.53
CA ASP A 120 12.27 20.55 -2.57
C ASP A 120 12.99 19.98 -3.81
N ILE A 121 12.81 18.67 -4.04
CA ILE A 121 13.52 17.96 -5.11
C ILE A 121 13.06 18.44 -6.49
N GLU A 122 11.78 18.76 -6.65
CA GLU A 122 11.26 19.28 -7.92
C GLU A 122 11.86 20.65 -8.28
N ALA A 123 12.04 21.55 -7.30
CA ALA A 123 12.74 22.81 -7.49
C ALA A 123 14.21 22.61 -7.87
N LEU A 124 14.91 21.66 -7.24
CA LEU A 124 16.29 21.31 -7.59
C LEU A 124 16.39 20.82 -9.05
N LEU A 125 15.55 19.86 -9.44
CA LEU A 125 15.54 19.31 -10.80
C LEU A 125 15.18 20.39 -11.84
N TYR A 126 14.20 21.23 -11.52
CA TYR A 126 13.82 22.35 -12.39
C TYR A 126 14.99 23.33 -12.58
N MET A 127 15.68 23.70 -11.51
CA MET A 127 16.83 24.58 -11.56
C MET A 127 17.93 23.99 -12.45
N LEU A 128 18.28 22.71 -12.26
CA LEU A 128 19.27 22.01 -13.08
C LEU A 128 18.87 22.03 -14.57
N GLU A 129 17.60 21.77 -14.88
CA GLU A 129 17.10 21.83 -16.26
C GLU A 129 17.24 23.23 -16.87
N GLN A 130 16.94 24.30 -16.11
CA GLN A 130 17.14 25.68 -16.58
C GLN A 130 18.61 26.04 -16.81
N LEU A 131 19.53 25.33 -16.16
CA LEU A 131 20.98 25.43 -16.36
C LEU A 131 21.50 24.42 -17.40
N THR A 132 20.60 23.83 -18.21
CA THR A 132 20.89 22.86 -19.28
C THR A 132 21.47 21.53 -18.80
N VAL A 133 21.38 21.22 -17.50
CA VAL A 133 21.74 19.93 -16.91
C VAL A 133 20.52 19.02 -16.95
N GLN A 134 20.50 18.07 -17.89
CA GLN A 134 19.43 17.09 -17.99
C GLN A 134 19.65 15.93 -17.01
N VAL A 135 18.72 15.77 -16.08
CA VAL A 135 18.67 14.65 -15.15
C VAL A 135 17.54 13.72 -15.60
N GLY A 136 17.79 12.42 -15.74
CA GLY A 136 16.82 11.44 -16.24
C GLY A 136 15.67 11.09 -15.29
N VAL A 137 15.28 12.01 -14.41
CA VAL A 137 14.24 11.81 -13.38
C VAL A 137 13.26 12.96 -13.29
N GLU A 138 12.09 12.66 -12.74
CA GLU A 138 11.05 13.63 -12.43
C GLU A 138 10.40 13.31 -11.08
N VAL A 139 9.75 14.32 -10.48
CA VAL A 139 8.96 14.14 -9.28
C VAL A 139 7.50 13.94 -9.68
N ILE A 140 6.92 12.80 -9.28
CA ILE A 140 5.49 12.53 -9.44
C ILE A 140 4.79 12.52 -8.10
N LYS A 141 3.50 12.88 -8.11
CA LYS A 141 2.62 12.74 -6.94
C LYS A 141 1.72 11.54 -7.12
N GLU A 142 1.72 10.63 -6.14
CA GLU A 142 0.84 9.48 -6.10
C GLU A 142 0.22 9.36 -4.70
N GLY A 143 -1.11 9.40 -4.63
CA GLY A 143 -1.82 9.52 -3.36
C GLY A 143 -1.42 10.76 -2.57
N LYS A 144 -0.94 10.56 -1.34
CA LYS A 144 -0.50 11.65 -0.44
C LYS A 144 1.00 11.94 -0.46
N ARG A 145 1.81 11.10 -1.13
CA ARG A 145 3.28 11.24 -1.16
C ARG A 145 3.78 11.64 -2.54
N ARG A 146 5.03 12.11 -2.59
CA ARG A 146 5.79 12.40 -3.81
C ARG A 146 6.89 11.37 -3.97
N PHE A 147 7.24 11.08 -5.20
CA PHE A 147 8.23 10.08 -5.58
C PHE A 147 9.13 10.63 -6.66
N VAL A 148 10.41 10.29 -6.58
CA VAL A 148 11.38 10.53 -7.66
C VAL A 148 11.39 9.28 -8.53
N VAL A 149 11.06 9.43 -9.81
CA VAL A 149 11.00 8.31 -10.78
C VAL A 149 11.83 8.65 -12.01
N LYS A 150 12.26 7.62 -12.74
CA LYS A 150 12.93 7.83 -14.02
C LYS A 150 11.93 8.28 -15.07
N THR A 151 12.32 9.23 -15.91
CA THR A 151 11.49 9.72 -17.04
C THR A 151 11.17 8.61 -18.04
N THR A 152 11.97 7.54 -18.09
CA THR A 152 11.73 6.35 -18.91
C THR A 152 10.72 5.38 -18.31
N SER A 153 10.40 5.48 -17.02
CA SER A 153 9.45 4.62 -16.30
C SER A 153 8.53 5.38 -15.33
N PRO A 154 7.80 6.40 -15.81
CA PRO A 154 7.04 7.32 -14.95
C PRO A 154 5.87 6.65 -14.22
N ASN A 155 5.40 5.50 -14.71
CA ASN A 155 4.24 4.79 -14.15
C ASN A 155 4.61 3.73 -13.11
N VAL A 156 5.90 3.56 -12.76
CA VAL A 156 6.34 2.46 -11.87
C VAL A 156 5.58 2.41 -10.54
N VAL A 157 5.31 3.57 -9.92
CA VAL A 157 4.56 3.64 -8.64
C VAL A 157 3.10 3.23 -8.85
N LYS A 158 2.47 3.63 -9.97
CA LYS A 158 1.11 3.22 -10.31
C LYS A 158 1.03 1.73 -10.60
N ASP A 159 2.03 1.15 -11.23
CA ASP A 159 2.10 -0.28 -11.52
C ASP A 159 2.21 -1.11 -10.24
N ILE A 160 2.99 -0.65 -9.24
CA ILE A 160 3.05 -1.24 -7.90
C ILE A 160 1.65 -1.26 -7.26
N VAL A 161 0.97 -0.10 -7.23
CA VAL A 161 -0.36 0.02 -6.61
C VAL A 161 -1.40 -0.82 -7.37
N LYS A 162 -1.35 -0.81 -8.70
CA LYS A 162 -2.24 -1.62 -9.55
C LYS A 162 -2.07 -3.10 -9.23
N LYS A 163 -0.83 -3.60 -9.22
CA LYS A 163 -0.53 -4.99 -8.91
C LYS A 163 -0.99 -5.37 -7.50
N ALA A 164 -0.77 -4.50 -6.52
CA ALA A 164 -1.29 -4.69 -5.17
C ALA A 164 -2.82 -4.78 -5.11
N ARG A 165 -3.53 -3.95 -5.89
CA ARG A 165 -5.01 -4.03 -6.00
C ARG A 165 -5.47 -5.35 -6.63
N GLU A 166 -4.76 -5.84 -7.66
CA GLU A 166 -5.03 -7.13 -8.29
C GLU A 166 -4.84 -8.29 -7.31
N GLU A 167 -3.75 -8.29 -6.54
CA GLU A 167 -3.48 -9.30 -5.50
C GLU A 167 -4.54 -9.26 -4.39
N VAL A 168 -4.88 -8.07 -3.88
CA VAL A 168 -5.94 -7.92 -2.86
C VAL A 168 -7.31 -8.35 -3.40
N THR A 169 -7.60 -8.12 -4.69
CA THR A 169 -8.87 -8.57 -5.31
C THR A 169 -8.89 -10.09 -5.48
N THR A 170 -7.76 -10.70 -5.81
CA THR A 170 -7.66 -12.14 -6.08
C THR A 170 -7.60 -12.96 -4.79
N LEU A 171 -6.84 -12.48 -3.81
CA LEU A 171 -6.51 -13.21 -2.61
C LEU A 171 -7.25 -12.67 -1.39
N GLY A 172 -7.49 -11.36 -1.32
CA GLY A 172 -8.15 -10.70 -0.20
C GLY A 172 -7.22 -9.86 0.67
N ALA A 173 -5.93 -10.21 0.70
CA ALA A 173 -4.82 -9.40 1.24
C ALA A 173 -3.53 -9.87 0.57
N SER A 174 -2.46 -9.08 0.72
CA SER A 174 -1.12 -9.45 0.25
C SER A 174 -0.06 -9.00 1.25
N THR A 175 1.19 -9.36 0.99
CA THR A 175 2.37 -8.88 1.72
C THR A 175 3.23 -8.01 0.81
N VAL A 176 4.03 -7.12 1.41
CA VAL A 176 4.96 -6.27 0.63
C VAL A 176 5.94 -7.13 -0.16
N ASN A 177 6.50 -8.17 0.48
CA ASN A 177 7.44 -9.09 -0.17
C ASN A 177 6.89 -9.72 -1.45
N LYS A 178 5.61 -10.09 -1.46
CA LYS A 178 4.98 -10.64 -2.65
C LYS A 178 4.93 -9.62 -3.79
N ILE A 179 4.56 -8.37 -3.48
CA ILE A 179 4.53 -7.30 -4.49
C ILE A 179 5.94 -6.97 -4.99
N THR A 180 6.93 -6.93 -4.09
CA THR A 180 8.34 -6.72 -4.44
C THR A 180 8.85 -7.80 -5.41
N GLN A 181 8.47 -9.07 -5.21
CA GLN A 181 8.88 -10.16 -6.11
C GLN A 181 8.21 -10.10 -7.48
N GLU A 182 6.99 -9.56 -7.56
CA GLU A 182 6.18 -9.55 -8.79
C GLU A 182 6.38 -8.30 -9.65
N VAL A 183 6.89 -7.21 -9.09
CA VAL A 183 7.12 -5.95 -9.81
C VAL A 183 8.62 -5.73 -10.03
N ALA A 184 9.05 -5.74 -11.28
CA ALA A 184 10.41 -5.37 -11.66
C ALA A 184 10.56 -3.83 -11.61
N ILE A 185 11.24 -3.33 -10.59
CA ILE A 185 11.39 -1.89 -10.32
C ILE A 185 12.78 -1.36 -10.78
N GLY A 186 13.71 -2.26 -11.13
CA GLY A 186 15.04 -1.90 -11.64
C GLY A 186 16.07 -1.54 -10.57
N HIS A 187 15.73 -1.68 -9.28
CA HIS A 187 16.67 -1.53 -8.17
C HIS A 187 17.68 -2.67 -8.11
N LYS A 188 18.95 -2.35 -7.84
CA LYS A 188 19.99 -3.37 -7.57
C LYS A 188 19.90 -3.95 -6.16
N LEU A 189 19.35 -3.19 -5.21
CA LEU A 189 19.23 -3.57 -3.80
C LEU A 189 17.77 -3.85 -3.43
N ALA A 190 17.53 -5.06 -2.92
CA ALA A 190 16.18 -5.50 -2.54
C ALA A 190 15.55 -4.63 -1.43
N SER A 191 16.35 -4.11 -0.51
CA SER A 191 15.88 -3.23 0.58
C SER A 191 15.26 -1.93 0.06
N ASN A 192 15.89 -1.30 -0.94
CA ASN A 192 15.36 -0.08 -1.57
C ASN A 192 14.07 -0.35 -2.32
N GLN A 193 13.98 -1.52 -2.96
CA GLN A 193 12.76 -1.97 -3.62
C GLN A 193 11.60 -2.12 -2.62
N THR A 194 11.84 -2.78 -1.49
CA THR A 194 10.84 -2.93 -0.42
C THR A 194 10.40 -1.58 0.14
N ARG A 195 11.34 -0.67 0.43
CA ARG A 195 11.02 0.70 0.89
C ARG A 195 10.13 1.46 -0.07
N LEU A 196 10.44 1.41 -1.38
CA LEU A 196 9.59 2.04 -2.39
C LEU A 196 8.18 1.44 -2.40
N VAL A 197 8.07 0.10 -2.38
CA VAL A 197 6.76 -0.56 -2.37
C VAL A 197 5.96 -0.16 -1.13
N VAL A 198 6.57 -0.15 0.06
CA VAL A 198 5.91 0.34 1.28
C VAL A 198 5.43 1.77 1.10
N ALA A 199 6.30 2.69 0.69
CA ALA A 199 5.96 4.09 0.51
C ALA A 199 4.83 4.28 -0.52
N ALA A 200 4.88 3.56 -1.64
CA ALA A 200 3.85 3.59 -2.69
C ALA A 200 2.48 3.12 -2.19
N LEU A 201 2.46 2.07 -1.36
CA LEU A 201 1.23 1.53 -0.80
C LEU A 201 0.68 2.43 0.31
N GLU A 202 1.52 2.89 1.25
CA GLU A 202 1.13 3.78 2.35
C GLU A 202 0.67 5.16 1.88
N ALA A 203 1.10 5.60 0.69
CA ALA A 203 0.60 6.82 0.08
C ALA A 203 -0.89 6.74 -0.30
N GLN A 204 -1.46 5.54 -0.42
CA GLN A 204 -2.85 5.33 -0.81
C GLN A 204 -3.80 5.57 0.38
N PRO A 205 -4.88 6.36 0.20
CA PRO A 205 -5.79 6.70 1.30
C PRO A 205 -6.63 5.51 1.81
N ASP A 206 -6.68 4.43 1.04
CA ASP A 206 -7.41 3.20 1.38
C ASP A 206 -6.48 2.08 1.88
N PHE A 207 -5.19 2.33 2.03
CA PHE A 207 -4.24 1.37 2.57
C PHE A 207 -4.39 1.17 4.08
N VAL A 208 -4.23 -0.08 4.52
CA VAL A 208 -4.26 -0.49 5.93
C VAL A 208 -3.33 -1.67 6.16
N TRP A 209 -2.53 -1.58 7.20
CA TRP A 209 -1.80 -2.73 7.77
C TRP A 209 -2.76 -3.65 8.53
N LEU A 210 -2.78 -4.93 8.16
CA LEU A 210 -3.62 -5.96 8.77
C LEU A 210 -2.90 -6.72 9.89
N THR A 211 -1.60 -6.90 9.75
CA THR A 211 -0.69 -7.35 10.81
C THR A 211 0.33 -6.24 11.06
N GLY A 212 0.98 -6.27 12.23
CA GLY A 212 1.98 -5.26 12.61
C GLY A 212 2.97 -4.96 11.48
N ALA A 213 3.28 -3.68 11.32
CA ALA A 213 4.26 -3.18 10.34
C ALA A 213 5.72 -3.45 10.78
N ASP A 214 5.92 -4.03 11.96
CA ASP A 214 7.19 -4.04 12.69
C ASP A 214 8.27 -4.98 12.14
N ASP A 215 7.96 -5.79 11.12
CA ASP A 215 9.01 -6.52 10.42
C ASP A 215 9.61 -5.59 9.36
N GLU A 216 10.81 -5.07 9.62
CA GLU A 216 11.73 -4.44 8.64
C GLU A 216 11.87 -5.27 7.33
N ARG A 217 11.43 -6.53 7.38
CA ARG A 217 11.38 -7.51 6.30
C ARG A 217 10.16 -7.41 5.39
N GLY A 218 9.21 -6.50 5.58
CA GLY A 218 8.04 -6.38 4.67
C GLY A 218 7.08 -7.58 4.72
N ASN A 219 7.04 -8.30 5.84
CA ASN A 219 6.19 -9.47 6.05
C ASN A 219 4.76 -9.13 6.47
N GLY A 220 4.50 -7.87 6.81
CA GLY A 220 3.17 -7.41 7.18
C GLY A 220 2.15 -7.68 6.07
N PHE A 221 0.99 -8.21 6.44
CA PHE A 221 -0.16 -8.27 5.54
C PHE A 221 -0.81 -6.91 5.46
N PHE A 222 -1.23 -6.54 4.26
CA PHE A 222 -1.92 -5.28 4.01
C PHE A 222 -3.23 -5.48 3.24
N LEU A 223 -4.10 -4.49 3.35
CA LEU A 223 -5.35 -4.37 2.63
C LEU A 223 -5.41 -3.01 1.92
N LEU A 224 -5.92 -3.01 0.69
CA LEU A 224 -6.44 -1.81 0.03
C LEU A 224 -7.96 -1.84 0.12
N LYS A 225 -8.54 -1.02 0.99
CA LYS A 225 -9.98 -1.06 1.35
C LYS A 225 -10.90 -0.84 0.16
N LYS A 226 -10.47 -0.09 -0.85
CA LYS A 226 -11.23 0.19 -2.07
C LYS A 226 -10.77 -0.68 -3.26
N ALA A 227 -9.87 -1.64 -3.06
CA ALA A 227 -9.68 -2.71 -4.05
C ALA A 227 -11.00 -3.48 -4.22
N GLY A 228 -11.32 -3.86 -5.46
CA GLY A 228 -12.67 -4.24 -5.91
C GLY A 228 -13.35 -5.36 -5.12
N ARG A 229 -13.63 -6.48 -5.78
CA ARG A 229 -14.35 -7.58 -5.12
C ARG A 229 -13.40 -8.39 -4.25
N ASN A 230 -13.44 -8.21 -2.92
CA ASN A 230 -12.59 -8.95 -2.00
C ASN A 230 -13.22 -10.32 -1.59
N PRO A 231 -12.54 -11.45 -1.84
CA PRO A 231 -13.10 -12.79 -1.57
C PRO A 231 -13.16 -13.16 -0.09
N VAL A 232 -12.37 -12.51 0.78
CA VAL A 232 -12.46 -12.67 2.23
C VAL A 232 -13.65 -11.89 2.76
N GLU A 233 -13.80 -10.64 2.31
CA GLU A 233 -14.93 -9.78 2.67
C GLU A 233 -16.27 -10.49 2.42
N LEU A 234 -16.45 -11.07 1.23
CA LEU A 234 -17.69 -11.78 0.87
C LEU A 234 -17.98 -12.98 1.77
N ARG A 235 -16.95 -13.70 2.20
CA ARG A 235 -17.09 -14.84 3.10
C ARG A 235 -17.42 -14.39 4.52
N LEU A 236 -16.74 -13.35 5.00
CA LEU A 236 -17.04 -12.73 6.30
C LEU A 236 -18.49 -12.25 6.35
N ARG A 237 -18.98 -11.56 5.30
CA ARG A 237 -20.39 -11.16 5.21
C ARG A 237 -21.34 -12.36 5.32
N ARG A 238 -21.05 -13.48 4.66
CA ARG A 238 -21.88 -14.70 4.77
C ARG A 238 -21.86 -15.27 6.18
N ILE A 239 -20.70 -15.43 6.79
CA ILE A 239 -20.57 -15.92 8.16
C ILE A 239 -21.37 -15.03 9.12
N PHE A 240 -21.14 -13.71 9.07
CA PHE A 240 -21.85 -12.77 9.95
C PHE A 240 -23.32 -12.56 9.57
N SER A 241 -23.79 -13.01 8.41
CA SER A 241 -25.24 -13.04 8.13
C SER A 241 -25.97 -14.04 9.00
N VAL A 242 -25.35 -15.19 9.28
CA VAL A 242 -25.94 -16.29 10.05
C VAL A 242 -25.49 -16.32 11.51
N ARG A 243 -24.44 -15.56 11.86
CA ARG A 243 -23.82 -15.55 13.18
C ARG A 243 -23.54 -14.14 13.70
N LYS A 244 -23.88 -13.87 14.96
CA LYS A 244 -23.65 -12.63 15.69
C LYS A 244 -22.23 -12.54 16.25
N LYS A 245 -21.65 -13.64 16.74
CA LYS A 245 -20.29 -13.65 17.32
C LYS A 245 -19.48 -14.83 16.83
N CYS A 246 -18.17 -14.62 16.60
CA CYS A 246 -17.26 -15.64 16.11
C CYS A 246 -15.90 -15.54 16.79
N ASN A 247 -15.26 -16.68 17.08
CA ASN A 247 -13.84 -16.73 17.42
C ASN A 247 -12.99 -16.59 16.14
N MET A 248 -11.89 -15.84 16.22
CA MET A 248 -10.96 -15.54 15.12
C MET A 248 -10.34 -16.80 14.49
N ARG A 249 -9.91 -17.78 15.28
CA ARG A 249 -9.34 -19.04 14.76
C ARG A 249 -10.37 -19.86 13.98
N TRP A 250 -11.63 -19.84 14.43
CA TRP A 250 -12.72 -20.48 13.70
C TRP A 250 -13.06 -19.75 12.41
N LEU A 251 -13.08 -18.40 12.41
CA LEU A 251 -13.23 -17.61 11.18
C LEU A 251 -12.14 -17.98 10.17
N HIS A 252 -10.90 -18.05 10.63
CA HIS A 252 -9.76 -18.44 9.82
C HIS A 252 -9.94 -19.84 9.23
N SER A 253 -10.27 -20.85 10.03
CA SER A 253 -10.45 -22.23 9.52
C SER A 253 -11.56 -22.34 8.47
N LYS A 254 -12.66 -21.60 8.62
CA LYS A 254 -13.74 -21.53 7.63
C LYS A 254 -13.31 -20.88 6.33
N ILE A 255 -12.53 -19.80 6.40
CA ILE A 255 -12.05 -19.10 5.21
C ILE A 255 -10.95 -19.90 4.51
N ALA A 256 -9.99 -20.47 5.26
CA ALA A 256 -8.89 -21.29 4.75
C ALA A 256 -9.40 -22.55 4.03
N ARG A 257 -10.39 -23.26 4.59
CA ARG A 257 -11.02 -24.44 3.94
C ARG A 257 -11.52 -24.11 2.54
N SER A 258 -12.10 -22.92 2.37
CA SER A 258 -12.62 -22.47 1.08
C SER A 258 -11.52 -22.03 0.11
N ARG A 259 -10.36 -21.61 0.61
CA ARG A 259 -9.20 -21.16 -0.20
C ARG A 259 -8.36 -22.28 -0.77
N LYS A 260 -8.09 -23.34 0.01
CA LYS A 260 -7.29 -24.47 -0.47
C LYS A 260 -7.90 -25.12 -1.72
N ALA A 261 -9.24 -25.14 -1.80
CA ALA A 261 -9.96 -25.57 -2.99
C ALA A 261 -9.87 -24.59 -4.18
N MET A 262 -9.51 -23.33 -3.93
CA MET A 262 -9.33 -22.28 -4.93
C MET A 262 -7.88 -22.13 -5.44
N LYS A 263 -6.95 -23.05 -5.08
CA LYS A 263 -5.54 -23.00 -5.52
C LYS A 263 -4.83 -21.64 -5.27
N ASN A 264 -5.13 -20.97 -4.16
CA ASN A 264 -4.45 -19.71 -3.83
C ASN A 264 -3.32 -19.97 -2.83
N GLU A 265 -2.10 -19.55 -3.18
CA GLU A 265 -0.84 -19.84 -2.46
C GLU A 265 -0.62 -19.01 -1.19
N VAL A 266 -1.43 -17.98 -0.93
CA VAL A 266 -1.21 -17.07 0.21
C VAL A 266 -2.05 -17.46 1.42
N ASP A 267 -1.37 -17.92 2.46
CA ASP A 267 -1.92 -18.20 3.79
C ASP A 267 -2.02 -16.90 4.59
N ILE A 268 -3.23 -16.34 4.73
CA ILE A 268 -3.44 -15.11 5.49
C ILE A 268 -3.69 -15.49 6.94
N PRO A 269 -2.96 -14.91 7.90
CA PRO A 269 -3.08 -15.29 9.29
C PRO A 269 -4.45 -14.89 9.90
N PRO A 270 -4.87 -15.55 11.00
CA PRO A 270 -6.18 -15.34 11.61
C PRO A 270 -6.49 -13.87 11.97
N GLU A 271 -5.51 -13.16 12.51
CA GLU A 271 -5.60 -11.75 12.90
C GLU A 271 -5.85 -10.84 11.70
N ALA A 272 -5.18 -11.08 10.57
CA ALA A 272 -5.39 -10.31 9.35
C ALA A 272 -6.79 -10.54 8.78
N ILE A 273 -7.30 -11.78 8.83
CA ILE A 273 -8.69 -12.08 8.41
C ILE A 273 -9.69 -11.31 9.27
N ALA A 274 -9.51 -11.30 10.59
CA ALA A 274 -10.40 -10.58 11.48
C ALA A 274 -10.32 -9.07 11.26
N GLN A 275 -9.11 -8.54 11.08
CA GLN A 275 -8.89 -7.13 10.80
C GLN A 275 -9.52 -6.68 9.47
N ILE A 276 -9.50 -7.51 8.43
CA ILE A 276 -10.28 -7.23 7.19
C ILE A 276 -11.76 -7.02 7.51
N GLY A 277 -12.33 -7.85 8.39
CA GLY A 277 -13.73 -7.72 8.81
C GLY A 277 -14.02 -6.41 9.54
N VAL A 278 -13.09 -5.96 10.38
CA VAL A 278 -13.16 -4.68 11.10
C VAL A 278 -13.07 -3.50 10.12
N GLU A 279 -12.04 -3.49 9.28
CA GLU A 279 -11.81 -2.42 8.29
C GLU A 279 -12.93 -2.28 7.27
N LYS A 280 -13.65 -3.37 6.98
CA LYS A 280 -14.80 -3.40 6.07
C LYS A 280 -16.13 -3.15 6.80
N GLY A 281 -16.12 -2.90 8.11
CA GLY A 281 -17.31 -2.63 8.92
C GLY A 281 -18.27 -3.83 9.04
N ILE A 282 -17.77 -5.05 8.86
CA ILE A 282 -18.57 -6.28 8.96
C ILE A 282 -18.67 -6.72 10.41
N CYS A 283 -17.55 -6.65 11.14
CA CYS A 283 -17.46 -7.01 12.54
C CYS A 283 -16.72 -5.94 13.35
N LYS A 284 -16.78 -6.08 14.66
CA LYS A 284 -16.09 -5.25 15.65
C LYS A 284 -15.49 -6.16 16.72
N PRO A 285 -14.33 -5.79 17.30
CA PRO A 285 -13.75 -6.53 18.41
C PRO A 285 -14.68 -6.48 19.63
N THR A 286 -14.62 -7.52 20.46
CA THR A 286 -15.30 -7.53 21.78
C THR A 286 -14.29 -7.32 22.91
N LYS A 287 -14.72 -7.42 24.17
CA LYS A 287 -13.80 -7.41 25.33
C LYS A 287 -12.79 -8.56 25.29
N ASN A 288 -13.13 -9.68 24.64
CA ASN A 288 -12.18 -10.75 24.37
C ASN A 288 -11.57 -10.51 22.98
N PRO A 289 -10.24 -10.35 22.87
CA PRO A 289 -9.56 -10.02 21.61
C PRO A 289 -9.70 -11.13 20.55
N GLU A 290 -9.98 -12.37 20.94
CA GLU A 290 -10.20 -13.46 19.99
C GLU A 290 -11.63 -13.51 19.44
N ILE A 291 -12.58 -12.76 20.03
CA ILE A 291 -13.99 -12.83 19.68
C ILE A 291 -14.43 -11.54 19.00
N PHE A 292 -15.03 -11.69 17.83
CA PHE A 292 -15.55 -10.60 17.01
C PHE A 292 -17.08 -10.67 16.96
N GLU A 293 -17.72 -9.53 17.15
CA GLU A 293 -19.17 -9.37 17.05
C GLU A 293 -19.54 -8.69 15.74
N ARG A 294 -20.67 -9.09 15.16
CA ARG A 294 -21.25 -8.45 13.99
C ARG A 294 -21.52 -6.96 14.23
N ALA A 295 -21.03 -6.11 13.33
CA ALA A 295 -21.22 -4.66 13.40
C ALA A 295 -22.55 -4.22 12.74
N ILE A 296 -22.98 -4.90 11.67
CA ILE A 296 -24.18 -4.56 10.90
C ILE A 296 -25.12 -5.75 10.76
N LYS A 297 -26.44 -5.53 10.81
CA LYS A 297 -27.41 -6.60 10.55
C LYS A 297 -27.34 -6.98 9.07
N LEU A 298 -27.02 -8.24 8.79
CA LEU A 298 -26.94 -8.78 7.44
C LEU A 298 -28.05 -9.82 7.27
N ASP A 299 -28.82 -9.72 6.18
CA ASP A 299 -29.82 -10.73 5.83
C ASP A 299 -29.14 -11.91 5.12
N PRO A 300 -29.22 -13.14 5.65
CA PRO A 300 -28.73 -14.35 4.98
C PRO A 300 -29.24 -14.52 3.55
N LYS A 301 -30.53 -14.24 3.31
CA LYS A 301 -31.18 -14.44 2.00
C LYS A 301 -30.62 -13.50 0.94
N GLN A 302 -30.34 -12.25 1.32
CA GLN A 302 -29.71 -11.26 0.45
C GLN A 302 -28.21 -11.52 0.28
N THR A 303 -27.51 -11.87 1.36
CA THR A 303 -26.05 -12.05 1.38
C THR A 303 -25.61 -13.28 0.58
N MET A 304 -26.42 -14.34 0.63
CA MET A 304 -26.19 -15.56 -0.15
C MET A 304 -26.90 -15.53 -1.52
N LYS A 305 -27.61 -14.45 -1.88
CA LYS A 305 -28.32 -14.20 -3.15
C LYS A 305 -28.98 -15.44 -3.78
N VAL A 306 -30.20 -15.81 -3.33
CA VAL A 306 -31.06 -16.87 -3.93
C VAL A 306 -30.26 -18.08 -4.43
N SER A 307 -29.21 -18.46 -3.68
CA SER A 307 -28.32 -19.51 -4.11
C SER A 307 -28.75 -20.81 -3.47
N MET A 308 -28.40 -21.90 -4.13
CA MET A 308 -28.46 -23.25 -3.59
C MET A 308 -27.86 -23.34 -2.17
N GLU A 309 -26.83 -22.54 -1.86
CA GLU A 309 -26.23 -22.45 -0.52
C GLU A 309 -27.22 -21.99 0.56
N TYR A 310 -28.06 -20.97 0.27
CA TYR A 310 -29.10 -20.53 1.19
C TYR A 310 -30.15 -21.61 1.44
N ARG A 311 -30.60 -22.31 0.39
CA ARG A 311 -31.58 -23.40 0.52
C ARG A 311 -31.03 -24.56 1.35
N ILE A 312 -29.77 -24.94 1.12
CA ILE A 312 -29.09 -25.96 1.93
C ILE A 312 -28.99 -25.51 3.39
N TRP A 313 -28.55 -24.27 3.63
CA TRP A 313 -28.44 -23.73 4.98
C TRP A 313 -29.80 -23.68 5.70
N GLU A 314 -30.87 -23.24 5.03
CA GLU A 314 -32.21 -23.20 5.62
C GLU A 314 -32.74 -24.61 5.95
N PHE A 315 -32.51 -25.58 5.07
CA PHE A 315 -32.84 -26.98 5.32
C PHE A 315 -32.09 -27.53 6.53
N LEU A 316 -30.77 -27.34 6.59
CA LEU A 316 -29.92 -27.80 7.68
C LEU A 316 -30.20 -27.08 9.01
N LYS A 317 -30.72 -25.85 8.97
CA LYS A 317 -31.17 -25.15 10.17
C LYS A 317 -32.40 -25.81 10.80
N LYS A 318 -33.29 -26.38 9.98
CA LYS A 318 -34.49 -27.11 10.44
C LYS A 318 -34.18 -28.59 10.74
N ASN A 319 -33.18 -29.15 10.08
CA ASN A 319 -32.77 -30.56 10.16
C ASN A 319 -31.26 -30.64 10.42
N PRO A 320 -30.79 -30.33 11.64
CA PRO A 320 -29.37 -30.42 11.98
C PRO A 320 -28.87 -31.86 11.82
N GLU A 321 -27.58 -32.02 11.53
CA GLU A 321 -26.92 -33.33 11.41
C GLU A 321 -27.53 -34.26 10.33
N SER A 322 -27.98 -33.66 9.22
CA SER A 322 -28.49 -34.42 8.07
C SER A 322 -27.37 -35.08 7.27
N ARG A 323 -27.62 -36.28 6.72
CA ARG A 323 -26.70 -36.95 5.79
C ARG A 323 -26.74 -36.29 4.41
N ASP A 324 -25.66 -36.47 3.64
CA ASP A 324 -25.57 -35.98 2.27
C ASP A 324 -26.72 -36.50 1.40
N SER A 325 -27.11 -37.77 1.54
CA SER A 325 -28.27 -38.38 0.87
C SER A 325 -29.57 -37.60 1.12
N ASP A 326 -29.81 -37.21 2.36
CA ASP A 326 -31.07 -36.60 2.80
C ASP A 326 -31.16 -35.16 2.30
N ILE A 327 -30.03 -34.43 2.36
CA ILE A 327 -29.91 -33.08 1.82
C ILE A 327 -30.14 -33.10 0.30
N MET A 328 -29.56 -34.06 -0.41
CA MET A 328 -29.69 -34.20 -1.85
C MET A 328 -31.12 -34.55 -2.26
N ALA A 329 -31.80 -35.40 -1.48
CA ALA A 329 -33.21 -35.73 -1.70
C ALA A 329 -34.13 -34.54 -1.44
N ALA A 330 -33.87 -33.76 -0.39
CA ALA A 330 -34.71 -32.63 0.02
C ALA A 330 -34.62 -31.42 -0.93
N ILE A 331 -33.45 -31.18 -1.54
CA ILE A 331 -33.20 -29.97 -2.33
C ILE A 331 -33.61 -30.11 -3.81
N LYS A 332 -34.20 -31.26 -4.18
CA LYS A 332 -34.93 -31.59 -5.43
C LYS A 332 -34.62 -30.65 -6.61
N GLU A 333 -33.66 -31.02 -7.47
CA GLU A 333 -33.70 -30.84 -8.95
C GLU A 333 -32.38 -31.29 -9.64
N ARG A 334 -32.52 -31.57 -10.95
CA ARG A 334 -31.57 -31.97 -12.04
C ARG A 334 -30.24 -32.64 -11.65
N GLU A 335 -29.88 -33.71 -12.36
CA GLU A 335 -28.62 -34.44 -12.13
C GLU A 335 -27.35 -33.56 -12.20
N THR A 336 -27.41 -32.49 -13.00
CA THR A 336 -26.36 -31.45 -13.12
C THR A 336 -26.12 -30.67 -11.81
N ASP A 337 -27.08 -30.62 -10.90
CA ASP A 337 -26.97 -29.88 -9.64
C ASP A 337 -26.29 -30.66 -8.52
N ARG A 338 -26.10 -31.99 -8.69
CA ARG A 338 -25.44 -32.85 -7.70
C ARG A 338 -24.01 -32.39 -7.37
N TYR A 339 -23.25 -32.01 -8.38
CA TYR A 339 -21.89 -31.49 -8.22
C TYR A 339 -21.88 -30.14 -7.49
N ASN A 340 -22.86 -29.29 -7.78
CA ASN A 340 -23.02 -28.00 -7.11
C ASN A 340 -23.36 -28.16 -5.62
N ILE A 341 -24.27 -29.08 -5.26
CA ILE A 341 -24.62 -29.33 -3.86
C ILE A 341 -23.41 -29.85 -3.08
N ARG A 342 -22.71 -30.88 -3.58
CA ARG A 342 -21.51 -31.42 -2.92
C ARG A 342 -20.42 -30.36 -2.75
N SER A 343 -20.23 -29.51 -3.76
CA SER A 343 -19.32 -28.37 -3.68
C SER A 343 -19.72 -27.40 -2.55
N LYS A 344 -21.02 -27.08 -2.41
CA LYS A 344 -21.50 -26.23 -1.31
C LYS A 344 -21.33 -26.89 0.06
N LEU A 345 -21.65 -28.17 0.21
CA LEU A 345 -21.47 -28.91 1.46
C LEU A 345 -20.00 -28.94 1.90
N ASN A 346 -19.08 -29.05 0.94
CA ASN A 346 -17.65 -29.13 1.21
C ASN A 346 -16.97 -27.77 1.41
N PHE A 347 -17.45 -26.69 0.79
CA PHE A 347 -16.70 -25.43 0.73
C PHE A 347 -17.46 -24.20 1.21
N SER A 348 -18.74 -24.34 1.59
CA SER A 348 -19.49 -23.25 2.19
C SER A 348 -18.93 -22.86 3.56
N VAL A 349 -18.93 -21.57 3.84
CA VAL A 349 -18.53 -21.00 5.13
C VAL A 349 -19.66 -21.01 6.16
N VAL A 350 -20.90 -21.28 5.73
CA VAL A 350 -22.10 -21.33 6.59
C VAL A 350 -22.63 -22.75 6.77
N ILE A 351 -21.97 -23.76 6.20
CA ILE A 351 -22.27 -25.19 6.39
C ILE A 351 -21.07 -25.85 7.06
N GLN A 352 -21.33 -26.67 8.07
CA GLN A 352 -20.31 -27.42 8.80
C GLN A 352 -20.49 -28.90 8.57
N ARG A 353 -19.38 -29.60 8.30
CA ARG A 353 -19.33 -31.05 8.37
C ARG A 353 -19.12 -31.44 9.83
N VAL A 354 -20.04 -32.21 10.40
CA VAL A 354 -19.95 -32.68 11.80
C VAL A 354 -19.31 -34.06 11.88
N SER A 355 -19.55 -34.92 10.89
CA SER A 355 -18.90 -36.23 10.76
C SER A 355 -18.84 -36.67 9.29
N HIS A 356 -18.44 -37.91 9.00
CA HIS A 356 -18.29 -38.34 7.61
C HIS A 356 -19.66 -38.36 6.89
N GLY A 357 -19.85 -37.44 5.93
CA GLY A 357 -21.10 -37.37 5.16
C GLY A 357 -22.27 -36.69 5.89
N VAL A 358 -22.03 -36.15 7.10
CA VAL A 358 -23.08 -35.50 7.92
C VAL A 358 -22.79 -34.02 8.08
N TYR A 359 -23.81 -33.19 7.87
CA TYR A 359 -23.70 -31.74 7.83
C TYR A 359 -24.71 -31.04 8.73
N SER A 360 -24.34 -29.87 9.22
CA SER A 360 -25.20 -28.98 10.00
C SER A 360 -25.04 -27.53 9.56
N ALA A 361 -26.05 -26.70 9.82
CA ALA A 361 -25.99 -25.27 9.57
C ALA A 361 -25.10 -24.60 10.61
N VAL A 362 -24.30 -23.62 10.17
CA VAL A 362 -23.67 -22.68 11.11
C VAL A 362 -24.76 -21.76 11.66
N THR A 363 -24.88 -21.72 12.99
CA THR A 363 -25.80 -20.85 13.73
C THR A 363 -25.03 -20.13 14.85
N ASP A 364 -25.73 -19.30 15.63
CA ASP A 364 -25.13 -18.66 16.82
C ASP A 364 -24.68 -19.66 17.87
N ASP A 365 -25.42 -20.75 18.00
CA ASP A 365 -25.26 -21.75 19.05
C ASP A 365 -24.26 -22.84 18.68
N PHE A 366 -23.87 -22.98 17.41
CA PHE A 366 -23.05 -24.10 16.94
C PHE A 366 -21.99 -23.72 15.89
N PRO A 367 -20.69 -24.08 16.09
CA PRO A 367 -20.10 -24.64 17.32
C PRO A 367 -19.94 -23.57 18.41
N PRO A 368 -20.01 -23.91 19.72
CA PRO A 368 -19.86 -22.94 20.81
C PRO A 368 -18.56 -22.14 20.74
N LEU A 369 -18.60 -20.87 21.17
CA LEU A 369 -17.44 -19.96 21.09
C LEU A 369 -16.20 -20.45 21.87
N HIS A 370 -16.41 -21.27 22.89
CA HIS A 370 -15.36 -21.77 23.81
C HIS A 370 -14.79 -23.14 23.43
N GLU A 371 -15.49 -23.91 22.60
CA GLU A 371 -15.02 -25.23 22.12
C GLU A 371 -13.98 -25.12 20.99
N VAL A 372 -13.77 -23.91 20.47
CA VAL A 372 -12.73 -23.62 19.48
C VAL A 372 -11.39 -23.40 20.21
N ARG A 373 -10.89 -24.44 20.90
CA ARG A 373 -9.53 -24.41 21.45
C ARG A 373 -8.49 -24.58 20.33
N ALA A 374 -7.31 -24.01 20.57
CA ALA A 374 -6.19 -23.88 19.67
C ALA A 374 -5.81 -25.21 19.01
N VAL A 375 -5.77 -25.26 17.68
CA VAL A 375 -4.93 -26.24 16.99
C VAL A 375 -3.52 -25.67 17.04
N GLY A 376 -2.75 -26.10 18.03
CA GLY A 376 -1.37 -25.69 18.26
C GLY A 376 -1.04 -25.70 19.75
N GLY A 377 -0.60 -26.85 20.26
CA GLY A 377 -0.13 -27.02 21.63
C GLY A 377 -0.63 -28.33 22.26
N GLU A 378 0.26 -29.31 22.33
CA GLU A 378 0.30 -30.41 23.32
C GLU A 378 -0.89 -31.39 23.34
N GLY A 379 -0.81 -32.37 22.44
CA GLY A 379 -1.32 -33.72 22.67
C GLY A 379 -0.19 -34.64 23.12
N ALA A 380 0.42 -34.34 24.27
CA ALA A 380 1.28 -35.24 25.02
C ALA A 380 1.39 -34.67 26.43
N GLU A 381 1.19 -35.51 27.45
CA GLU A 381 1.23 -35.22 28.90
C GLU A 381 -0.12 -34.89 29.56
N GLU A 382 -0.94 -35.92 29.75
CA GLU A 382 -1.53 -36.24 31.06
C GLU A 382 -2.13 -37.66 31.01
N GLU A 383 -1.26 -38.67 30.92
CA GLU A 383 -1.63 -40.06 31.22
C GLU A 383 -0.50 -40.76 32.01
N VAL A 384 0.06 -40.05 33.00
CA VAL A 384 0.92 -40.63 34.05
C VAL A 384 0.49 -40.07 35.40
N ALA A 385 -0.78 -40.30 35.76
CA ALA A 385 -1.27 -40.10 37.12
C ALA A 385 -2.49 -41.01 37.41
N ALA A 386 -2.48 -42.26 36.94
CA ALA A 386 -3.48 -43.25 37.32
C ALA A 386 -3.06 -44.71 37.02
N ALA A 387 -1.88 -45.11 37.49
CA ALA A 387 -1.49 -46.49 37.79
C ALA A 387 -0.22 -46.35 38.65
N GLY A 388 -0.21 -46.75 39.92
CA GLY A 388 -0.35 -48.16 40.30
C GLY A 388 1.04 -48.73 40.36
#